data_AF-X1USC8-F1
#
_entry.id   AF-X1USC8-F1
#
_cell.length_a   1.000
_cell.length_b   1.000
_cell.length_c   1.000
_cell.angle_alpha   90.00
_cell.angle_beta   90.00
_cell.angle_gamma   90.00
#
_symmetry.space_group_name_H-M   'P 1'
#
loop_
_entity.id
_entity.type
_entity.pdbx_description
1 polymer ?
#
loop_
_entity_poly.entity_id
_entity_poly.type
_entity_poly.pdbx_seq_one_letter_code
_entity_poly.pdbx_strand_id
1 'polypeptide(L)'
;ENPAPDERPPLETAIWVQYQLDNASTIQEVIGSDSVVRIANTTDHYLVSDKMGNSAVIEFIEGKMVVHTDETMPVKALTNNTYEESIDLWKKSRWWMFWRLLEKRFWRSSLIRFEIAADRVKSFNENDTDKAVEFAFDTLKKTHDDAESNPTQWSMVFDTENLEIHFHTRTNPEIRSIT
;
A
#
# COMPACT_ATOMS: atom_id res chain seq x y z
N GLU A 1 4.12 -8.98 -14.86
CA GLU A 1 5.15 -8.70 -15.88
C GLU A 1 5.03 -7.24 -16.27
N ASN A 2 6.14 -6.52 -16.38
CA ASN A 2 6.14 -5.10 -16.80
C ASN A 2 5.72 -4.94 -18.27
N PRO A 3 5.24 -3.76 -18.69
CA PRO A 3 5.01 -3.45 -20.09
C PRO A 3 6.25 -3.72 -20.96
N ALA A 4 6.02 -4.28 -22.14
CA ALA A 4 7.08 -4.46 -23.13
C ALA A 4 7.69 -3.11 -23.55
N PRO A 5 8.95 -3.06 -23.99
CA PRO A 5 9.55 -1.82 -24.48
C PRO A 5 8.75 -1.20 -25.64
N ASP A 6 8.48 0.10 -25.52
CA ASP A 6 7.89 0.95 -26.55
C ASP A 6 8.54 2.36 -26.52
N GLU A 7 7.95 3.32 -27.23
CA GLU A 7 8.45 4.70 -27.34
C GLU A 7 8.43 5.48 -26.01
N ARG A 8 7.70 5.01 -24.99
CA ARG A 8 7.67 5.66 -23.67
C ARG A 8 9.00 5.41 -22.94
N PRO A 9 9.59 6.43 -22.31
CA PRO A 9 10.78 6.26 -21.49
C PRO A 9 10.57 5.23 -20.36
N PRO A 10 11.46 4.23 -20.19
CA PRO A 10 11.42 3.32 -19.06
C PRO A 10 11.86 4.00 -17.77
N LEU A 11 11.04 3.89 -16.72
CA LEU A 11 11.41 4.30 -15.36
C LEU A 11 11.41 3.08 -14.43
N GLU A 12 12.50 2.90 -13.69
CA GLU A 12 12.59 1.90 -12.62
C GLU A 12 11.92 2.41 -11.33
N THR A 13 11.57 1.51 -10.40
CA THR A 13 10.76 1.77 -9.19
C THR A 13 10.96 3.15 -8.57
N ALA A 14 12.16 3.48 -8.09
CA ALA A 14 12.39 4.72 -7.35
C ALA A 14 12.22 5.97 -8.23
N ILE A 15 12.59 5.89 -9.50
CA ILE A 15 12.46 6.99 -10.45
C ILE A 15 11.01 7.14 -10.90
N TRP A 16 10.27 6.03 -11.05
CA TRP A 16 8.84 6.07 -11.33
C TRP A 16 8.09 6.77 -10.19
N VAL A 17 8.36 6.41 -8.93
CA VAL A 17 7.76 7.08 -7.76
C VAL A 17 8.09 8.57 -7.74
N GLN A 18 9.35 8.95 -7.93
CA GLN A 18 9.75 10.37 -7.95
C GLN A 18 9.08 11.13 -9.09
N TYR A 19 9.00 10.54 -10.29
CA TYR A 19 8.32 11.15 -11.42
C TYR A 19 6.85 11.46 -11.09
N GLN A 20 6.14 10.54 -10.42
CA GLN A 20 4.76 10.80 -10.01
C GLN A 20 4.68 11.95 -9.00
N LEU A 21 5.55 11.95 -7.98
CA LEU A 21 5.57 13.00 -6.95
C LEU A 21 5.92 14.39 -7.51
N ASP A 22 6.74 14.45 -8.56
CA ASP A 22 7.15 15.71 -9.20
C ASP A 22 6.09 16.27 -10.18
N ASN A 23 5.27 15.40 -10.78
CA ASN A 23 4.44 15.75 -11.93
C ASN A 23 2.92 15.57 -11.73
N ALA A 24 2.48 14.94 -10.64
CA ALA A 24 1.06 14.67 -10.39
C ALA A 24 0.60 15.23 -9.04
N SER A 25 -0.61 15.77 -9.04
CA SER A 25 -1.34 16.26 -7.85
C SER A 25 -2.58 15.42 -7.51
N THR A 26 -3.03 14.60 -8.47
CA THR A 26 -4.23 13.75 -8.37
C THR A 26 -3.93 12.32 -8.81
N ILE A 27 -4.75 11.37 -8.35
CA ILE A 27 -4.69 9.97 -8.79
C ILE A 27 -4.85 9.84 -10.32
N GLN A 28 -5.70 10.66 -10.94
CA GLN A 28 -5.95 10.61 -12.38
C GLN A 28 -4.74 11.03 -13.21
N GLU A 29 -3.95 11.99 -12.72
CA GLU A 29 -2.68 12.38 -13.36
C GLU A 29 -1.65 11.25 -13.28
N VAL A 30 -1.57 10.54 -12.14
CA VAL A 30 -0.70 9.36 -12.00
C VAL A 30 -1.11 8.26 -12.98
N ILE A 31 -2.40 7.96 -13.09
CA ILE A 31 -2.91 6.97 -14.07
C ILE A 31 -2.61 7.41 -15.50
N GLY A 32 -2.87 8.69 -15.82
CA GLY A 32 -2.62 9.26 -17.14
C GLY A 32 -1.15 9.25 -17.55
N SER A 33 -0.23 9.25 -16.58
CA SER A 33 1.21 9.18 -16.82
C SER A 33 1.65 7.90 -17.55
N ASP A 34 0.86 6.82 -17.50
CA ASP A 34 1.14 5.59 -18.25
C ASP A 34 1.20 5.87 -19.76
N SER A 35 0.50 6.88 -20.27
CA SER A 35 0.62 7.25 -21.69
C SER A 35 1.93 7.98 -22.05
N VAL A 36 2.70 8.42 -21.05
CA VAL A 36 3.90 9.25 -21.21
C VAL A 36 5.17 8.48 -20.86
N VAL A 37 5.16 7.75 -19.75
CA VAL A 37 6.29 6.94 -19.24
C VAL A 37 5.81 5.52 -18.98
N ARG A 38 6.72 4.55 -19.01
CA ARG A 38 6.41 3.15 -18.65
C ARG A 38 7.26 2.71 -17.49
N ILE A 39 6.69 1.92 -16.59
CA ILE A 39 7.48 1.27 -15.55
C ILE A 39 8.34 0.15 -16.16
N ALA A 40 9.52 -0.10 -15.59
CA ALA A 40 10.42 -1.15 -16.04
C ALA A 40 11.14 -1.82 -14.85
N ASN A 41 11.61 -3.05 -15.10
CA ASN A 41 12.53 -3.78 -14.23
C ASN A 41 12.07 -3.94 -12.76
N THR A 42 10.76 -4.08 -12.53
CA THR A 42 10.21 -4.22 -11.17
C THR A 42 9.17 -5.33 -11.05
N THR A 43 8.94 -5.78 -9.83
CA THR A 43 7.76 -6.61 -9.46
C THR A 43 6.86 -5.85 -8.48
N ASP A 44 7.12 -4.56 -8.27
CA ASP A 44 6.42 -3.74 -7.30
C ASP A 44 5.04 -3.32 -7.81
N HIS A 45 4.19 -3.01 -6.85
CA HIS A 45 2.89 -2.38 -7.03
C HIS A 45 2.74 -1.28 -5.98
N TYR A 46 1.82 -0.35 -6.22
CA TYR A 46 1.79 0.91 -5.49
C TYR A 46 0.41 1.21 -4.95
N LEU A 47 0.36 1.62 -3.69
CA LEU A 47 -0.80 2.28 -3.09
C LEU A 47 -0.55 3.79 -3.16
N VAL A 48 -1.34 4.48 -3.97
CA VAL A 48 -1.22 5.92 -4.20
C VAL A 48 -2.41 6.60 -3.55
N SER A 49 -2.19 7.75 -2.90
CA SER A 49 -3.25 8.60 -2.35
C SER A 49 -2.99 10.06 -2.68
N ASP A 50 -4.05 10.82 -2.93
CA ASP A 50 -3.98 12.26 -3.14
C ASP A 50 -4.47 13.05 -1.90
N LYS A 51 -4.30 14.38 -1.92
CA LYS A 51 -4.72 15.26 -0.83
C LYS A 51 -6.23 15.31 -0.59
N MET A 52 -7.03 14.83 -1.55
CA MET A 52 -8.50 14.78 -1.43
C MET A 52 -8.95 13.48 -0.77
N GLY A 53 -8.00 12.59 -0.43
CA GLY A 53 -8.28 11.29 0.15
C GLY A 53 -8.69 10.25 -0.89
N ASN A 54 -8.59 10.53 -2.20
CA ASN A 54 -8.75 9.49 -3.21
C ASN A 54 -7.53 8.58 -3.16
N SER A 55 -7.74 7.29 -3.44
CA SER A 55 -6.66 6.32 -3.46
C SER A 55 -6.80 5.39 -4.66
N ALA A 56 -5.67 4.87 -5.14
CA ALA A 56 -5.61 3.82 -6.13
C ALA A 56 -4.58 2.77 -5.72
N VAL A 57 -4.85 1.51 -6.07
CA VAL A 57 -3.80 0.50 -6.21
C VAL A 57 -3.42 0.38 -7.67
N ILE A 58 -2.13 0.47 -7.97
CA ILE A 58 -1.57 0.37 -9.32
C ILE A 58 -0.64 -0.85 -9.37
N GLU A 59 -0.97 -1.80 -10.23
CA GLU A 59 -0.24 -3.05 -10.43
C GLU A 59 0.16 -3.21 -11.90
N PHE A 60 1.23 -3.96 -12.17
CA PHE A 60 1.71 -4.21 -13.53
C PHE A 60 1.65 -5.70 -13.86
N ILE A 61 0.51 -6.11 -14.43
CA ILE A 61 0.11 -7.51 -14.64
C ILE A 61 0.03 -7.76 -16.15
N GLU A 62 0.65 -8.84 -16.62
CA GLU A 62 0.65 -9.22 -18.05
C GLU A 62 0.99 -8.06 -19.01
N GLY A 63 1.96 -7.22 -18.63
CA GLY A 63 2.42 -6.11 -19.46
C GLY A 63 1.51 -4.89 -19.47
N LYS A 64 0.52 -4.80 -18.58
CA LYS A 64 -0.45 -3.70 -18.51
C LYS A 64 -0.49 -3.08 -17.12
N MET A 65 -0.74 -1.78 -17.07
CA MET A 65 -1.15 -1.11 -15.83
C MET A 65 -2.58 -1.52 -15.50
N VAL A 66 -2.76 -2.17 -14.34
CA VAL A 66 -4.05 -2.50 -13.75
C VAL A 66 -4.28 -1.55 -12.58
N VAL A 67 -5.43 -0.89 -12.58
CA VAL A 67 -5.75 0.15 -11.60
C VAL A 67 -7.03 -0.22 -10.86
N HIS A 68 -6.96 -0.23 -9.53
CA HIS A 68 -8.10 -0.39 -8.64
C HIS A 68 -8.43 0.95 -7.98
N THR A 69 -9.64 1.44 -8.20
CA THR A 69 -10.22 2.65 -7.60
C THR A 69 -11.69 2.40 -7.21
N ASP A 70 -12.25 3.24 -6.36
CA ASP A 70 -13.68 3.24 -5.99
C ASP A 70 -14.24 1.84 -5.67
N GLU A 71 -15.22 1.37 -6.45
CA GLU A 71 -15.87 0.07 -6.26
C GLU A 71 -14.91 -1.13 -6.38
N THR A 72 -13.88 -0.98 -7.21
CA THR A 72 -12.84 -2.02 -7.38
C THR A 72 -11.77 -1.96 -6.30
N MET A 73 -11.80 -0.94 -5.44
CA MET A 73 -10.90 -0.75 -4.30
C MET A 73 -11.70 -0.57 -3.00
N PRO A 74 -12.42 -1.61 -2.53
CA PRO A 74 -13.33 -1.48 -1.40
C PRO A 74 -12.63 -1.15 -0.08
N VAL A 75 -11.30 -1.29 0.01
CA VAL A 75 -10.50 -0.92 1.18
C VAL A 75 -9.13 -0.38 0.79
N LYS A 76 -8.67 0.67 1.47
CA LYS A 76 -7.42 1.38 1.19
C LYS A 76 -6.23 0.75 1.93
N ALA A 77 -5.84 -0.45 1.50
CA ALA A 77 -4.70 -1.19 2.03
C ALA A 77 -3.98 -1.92 0.90
N LEU A 78 -2.67 -2.17 1.05
CA LEU A 78 -1.88 -2.95 0.11
C LEU A 78 -0.80 -3.74 0.86
N THR A 79 -0.47 -4.94 0.39
CA THR A 79 0.63 -5.74 0.93
C THR A 79 1.56 -6.25 -0.16
N ASN A 80 1.62 -7.55 -0.46
CA ASN A 80 2.57 -8.16 -1.39
C ASN A 80 1.95 -9.24 -2.32
N ASN A 81 0.67 -9.54 -2.16
CA ASN A 81 -0.12 -10.30 -3.14
C ASN A 81 -0.90 -9.34 -4.04
N THR A 82 -1.38 -9.78 -5.20
CA THR A 82 -2.20 -8.91 -6.04
C THR A 82 -3.39 -8.39 -5.26
N TYR A 83 -3.87 -7.19 -5.62
CA TYR A 83 -4.96 -6.58 -4.87
C TYR A 83 -6.23 -7.41 -4.98
N GLU A 84 -6.53 -7.95 -6.16
CA GLU A 84 -7.65 -8.87 -6.39
C GLU A 84 -7.56 -10.12 -5.50
N GLU A 85 -6.41 -10.80 -5.46
CA GLU A 85 -6.21 -11.97 -4.57
C GLU A 85 -6.45 -11.61 -3.11
N SER A 86 -5.95 -10.45 -2.69
CA SER A 86 -6.06 -9.95 -1.32
C SER A 86 -7.52 -9.66 -0.94
N ILE A 87 -8.28 -9.03 -1.84
CA ILE A 87 -9.71 -8.75 -1.66
C ILE A 87 -10.54 -10.04 -1.64
N ASP A 88 -10.30 -10.95 -2.58
CA ASP A 88 -10.98 -12.24 -2.63
C ASP A 88 -10.78 -13.04 -1.36
N LEU A 89 -9.61 -12.90 -0.75
CA LEU A 89 -9.31 -13.49 0.53
C LEU A 89 -10.11 -12.90 1.67
N TRP A 90 -10.07 -11.58 1.75
CA TRP A 90 -10.67 -10.81 2.84
C TRP A 90 -12.20 -10.98 2.85
N LYS A 91 -12.82 -11.16 1.67
CA LYS A 91 -14.25 -11.44 1.53
C LYS A 91 -14.67 -12.87 1.91
N LYS A 92 -13.73 -13.82 2.07
CA LYS A 92 -14.08 -15.21 2.43
C LYS A 92 -14.51 -15.32 3.89
N SER A 93 -15.32 -16.34 4.18
CA SER A 93 -15.89 -16.52 5.52
C SER A 93 -14.84 -16.88 6.58
N ARG A 94 -15.15 -16.55 7.84
CA ARG A 94 -14.35 -16.92 9.02
C ARG A 94 -14.10 -18.43 9.13
N TRP A 95 -14.98 -19.27 8.59
CA TRP A 95 -14.80 -20.73 8.53
C TRP A 95 -13.67 -21.15 7.60
N TRP A 96 -13.57 -20.52 6.43
CA TRP A 96 -12.47 -20.76 5.49
C TRP A 96 -11.13 -20.31 6.08
N MET A 97 -11.15 -19.18 6.80
CA MET A 97 -9.99 -18.64 7.49
C MET A 97 -9.56 -19.51 8.69
N PHE A 98 -10.51 -20.05 9.46
CA PHE A 98 -10.24 -20.98 10.56
C PHE A 98 -9.41 -22.19 10.08
N TRP A 99 -9.75 -22.76 8.92
CA TRP A 99 -8.99 -23.85 8.33
C TRP A 99 -7.55 -23.47 7.96
N ARG A 100 -7.33 -22.26 7.42
CA ARG A 100 -5.98 -21.76 7.10
C ARG A 100 -5.17 -21.38 8.33
N LEU A 101 -5.80 -20.89 9.40
CA LEU A 101 -5.12 -20.54 10.66
C LEU A 101 -4.49 -21.75 11.37
N LEU A 102 -4.95 -22.97 11.06
CA LEU A 102 -4.31 -24.21 11.50
C LEU A 102 -2.95 -24.46 10.82
N GLU A 103 -2.68 -23.81 9.69
CA GLU A 103 -1.39 -23.86 9.01
C GLU A 103 -0.43 -22.82 9.59
N LYS A 104 0.61 -23.26 10.31
CA LYS A 104 1.57 -22.35 10.98
C LYS A 104 2.25 -21.34 10.04
N ARG A 105 2.40 -21.66 8.75
CA ARG A 105 2.99 -20.74 7.74
C ARG A 105 2.05 -19.60 7.35
N PHE A 106 0.75 -19.73 7.60
CA PHE A 106 -0.25 -18.78 7.16
C PHE A 106 -0.22 -17.46 7.95
N TRP A 107 0.10 -17.52 9.25
CA TRP A 107 0.14 -16.36 10.15
C TRP A 107 1.12 -15.26 9.75
N ARG A 108 2.15 -15.60 8.95
CA ARG A 108 3.15 -14.65 8.45
C ARG A 108 2.93 -14.24 7.00
N SER A 109 1.82 -14.66 6.41
CA SER A 109 1.54 -14.37 5.00
C SER A 109 1.17 -12.91 4.80
N SER A 110 1.51 -12.40 3.60
CA SER A 110 1.05 -11.10 3.12
C SER A 110 -0.47 -10.92 3.25
N LEU A 111 -1.21 -12.00 3.01
CA LEU A 111 -2.67 -12.02 3.00
C LEU A 111 -3.27 -11.80 4.40
N ILE A 112 -2.64 -12.32 5.47
CA ILE A 112 -3.06 -12.03 6.85
C ILE A 112 -2.76 -10.57 7.22
N ARG A 113 -1.59 -10.05 6.83
CA ARG A 113 -1.26 -8.63 7.05
C ARG A 113 -2.26 -7.72 6.34
N PHE A 114 -2.70 -8.10 5.14
CA PHE A 114 -3.72 -7.36 4.40
C PHE A 114 -5.06 -7.38 5.12
N GLU A 115 -5.51 -8.54 5.59
CA GLU A 115 -6.77 -8.68 6.34
C GLU A 115 -6.78 -7.77 7.58
N ILE A 116 -5.71 -7.82 8.38
CA ILE A 116 -5.55 -6.96 9.56
C ILE A 116 -5.57 -5.48 9.17
N ALA A 117 -4.83 -5.09 8.12
CA ALA A 117 -4.81 -3.71 7.63
C ALA A 117 -6.22 -3.27 7.17
N ALA A 118 -6.90 -4.12 6.39
CA ALA A 118 -8.21 -3.85 5.83
C ALA A 118 -9.27 -3.65 6.92
N ASP A 119 -9.32 -4.55 7.91
CA ASP A 119 -10.24 -4.45 9.05
C ASP A 119 -9.98 -3.20 9.89
N ARG A 120 -8.71 -2.82 10.04
CA ARG A 120 -8.33 -1.60 10.74
C ARG A 120 -8.73 -0.35 9.98
N VAL A 121 -8.46 -0.28 8.69
CA VAL A 121 -8.91 0.84 7.83
C VAL A 121 -10.43 0.96 7.88
N LYS A 122 -11.18 -0.15 7.87
CA LYS A 122 -12.65 -0.14 7.97
C LYS A 122 -13.20 0.22 9.35
N SER A 123 -12.42 0.02 10.41
CA SER A 123 -12.86 0.33 11.79
C SER A 123 -12.44 1.72 12.26
N PHE A 124 -11.63 2.45 11.48
CA PHE A 124 -11.31 3.83 11.79
C PHE A 124 -12.56 4.71 11.73
N ASN A 125 -12.78 5.49 12.78
CA ASN A 125 -13.84 6.48 12.83
C ASN A 125 -13.33 7.79 12.20
N GLU A 126 -13.94 8.21 11.11
CA GLU A 126 -13.57 9.43 10.37
C GLU A 126 -13.64 10.72 11.20
N ASN A 127 -14.32 10.70 12.36
CA ASN A 127 -14.39 11.84 13.27
C ASN A 127 -13.21 11.91 14.27
N ASP A 128 -12.40 10.85 14.39
CA ASP A 128 -11.22 10.81 15.28
C ASP A 128 -9.95 11.28 14.53
N THR A 129 -10.04 12.39 13.79
CA THR A 129 -8.94 12.93 12.97
C THR A 129 -7.69 13.28 13.79
N ASP A 130 -7.87 13.75 15.02
CA ASP A 130 -6.81 14.04 16.00
C ASP A 130 -5.99 12.80 16.39
N LYS A 131 -6.53 11.60 16.18
CA LYS A 131 -5.88 10.32 16.48
C LYS A 131 -5.43 9.57 15.22
N ALA A 132 -5.60 10.14 14.03
CA ALA A 132 -5.34 9.45 12.78
C ALA A 132 -3.89 8.94 12.68
N VAL A 133 -2.91 9.77 13.07
CA VAL A 133 -1.49 9.40 13.05
C VAL A 133 -1.18 8.27 14.04
N GLU A 134 -1.69 8.36 15.26
CA GLU A 134 -1.54 7.30 16.27
C GLU A 134 -2.17 5.99 15.80
N PHE A 135 -3.39 6.07 15.23
CA PHE A 135 -4.11 4.92 14.72
C PHE A 135 -3.37 4.26 13.53
N ALA A 136 -2.77 5.07 12.65
CA ALA A 136 -1.95 4.58 11.54
C ALA A 136 -0.73 3.81 12.05
N PHE A 137 0.01 4.34 13.04
CA PHE A 137 1.13 3.60 13.65
C PHE A 137 0.69 2.33 14.37
N ASP A 138 -0.42 2.35 15.12
CA ASP A 138 -0.98 1.13 15.74
C ASP A 138 -1.40 0.10 14.67
N THR A 139 -1.82 0.56 13.48
CA THR A 139 -2.09 -0.31 12.33
C THR A 139 -0.82 -0.95 11.81
N LEU A 140 0.21 -0.14 11.52
CA LEU A 140 1.49 -0.63 11.03
C LEU A 140 2.15 -1.61 12.02
N LYS A 141 2.03 -1.34 13.32
CA LYS A 141 2.49 -2.24 14.38
C LYS A 141 1.77 -3.58 14.40
N LYS A 142 0.48 -3.65 14.04
CA LYS A 142 -0.27 -4.92 13.96
C LYS A 142 0.00 -5.70 12.69
N THR A 143 0.55 -5.04 11.67
CA THR A 143 0.86 -5.64 10.37
C THR A 143 2.36 -5.81 10.14
N HIS A 144 3.21 -5.47 11.11
CA HIS A 144 4.66 -5.56 10.96
C HIS A 144 5.12 -7.01 10.87
N ASP A 145 6.23 -7.23 10.17
CA ASP A 145 6.92 -8.52 10.19
C ASP A 145 7.99 -8.50 11.29
N ASP A 146 7.94 -9.46 12.20
CA ASP A 146 8.89 -9.64 13.29
C ASP A 146 9.86 -10.80 13.04
N ALA A 147 9.81 -11.43 11.85
CA ALA A 147 10.69 -12.53 11.51
C ALA A 147 12.16 -12.10 11.53
N GLU A 148 13.01 -12.86 12.24
CA GLU A 148 14.44 -12.59 12.36
C GLU A 148 15.14 -12.43 11.00
N SER A 149 14.65 -13.11 9.96
CA SER A 149 15.24 -13.06 8.62
C SER A 149 14.95 -11.76 7.86
N ASN A 150 13.82 -11.11 8.09
CA ASN A 150 13.44 -9.89 7.37
C ASN A 150 12.38 -9.07 8.14
N PRO A 151 12.72 -8.50 9.30
CA PRO A 151 11.74 -7.77 10.09
C PRO A 151 11.51 -6.37 9.51
N THR A 152 10.40 -5.74 9.87
CA THR A 152 10.12 -4.33 9.54
C THR A 152 11.24 -3.42 10.04
N GLN A 153 11.87 -2.69 9.11
CA GLN A 153 13.03 -1.83 9.42
C GLN A 153 12.63 -0.41 9.86
N TRP A 154 11.51 0.09 9.35
CA TRP A 154 10.97 1.41 9.67
C TRP A 154 9.47 1.44 9.40
N SER A 155 8.80 2.46 9.95
CA SER A 155 7.39 2.75 9.69
C SER A 155 7.24 4.25 9.52
N MET A 156 6.44 4.65 8.54
CA MET A 156 6.22 6.05 8.19
C MET A 156 4.71 6.29 8.04
N VAL A 157 4.26 7.47 8.46
CA VAL A 157 2.90 7.96 8.28
C VAL A 157 3.02 9.34 7.64
N PHE A 158 2.41 9.50 6.47
CA PHE A 158 2.31 10.76 5.76
C PHE A 158 0.97 11.41 6.13
N ASP A 159 1.03 12.49 6.91
CA ASP A 159 -0.13 13.34 7.18
C ASP A 159 -0.28 14.31 6.01
N THR A 160 -1.14 13.95 5.07
CA THR A 160 -1.36 14.71 3.83
C THR A 160 -2.15 16.00 4.04
N GLU A 161 -2.84 16.15 5.18
CA GLU A 161 -3.55 17.37 5.53
C GLU A 161 -2.59 18.44 6.06
N ASN A 162 -1.69 18.03 6.97
CA ASN A 162 -0.72 18.93 7.58
C ASN A 162 0.63 18.99 6.84
N LEU A 163 0.83 18.18 5.80
CA LEU A 163 2.06 18.05 5.03
C LEU A 163 3.26 17.65 5.91
N GLU A 164 3.02 16.74 6.87
CA GLU A 164 4.03 16.25 7.81
C GLU A 164 4.32 14.76 7.57
N ILE A 165 5.58 14.37 7.72
CA ILE A 165 5.99 12.98 7.69
C ILE A 165 6.41 12.56 9.09
N HIS A 166 5.68 11.63 9.68
CA HIS A 166 6.04 10.98 10.94
C HIS A 166 6.72 9.65 10.66
N PHE A 167 7.79 9.32 11.38
CA PHE A 167 8.48 8.05 11.19
C PHE A 167 9.24 7.60 12.43
N HIS A 168 9.51 6.30 12.49
CA HIS A 168 10.47 5.72 13.41
C HIS A 168 11.17 4.53 12.74
N THR A 169 12.28 4.08 13.31
CA THR A 169 13.02 2.91 12.82
C THR A 169 12.97 1.77 13.83
N ARG A 170 13.38 0.58 13.42
CA ARG A 170 13.50 -0.58 14.31
C ARG A 170 14.49 -0.33 15.44
N THR A 171 15.59 0.38 15.15
CA THR A 171 16.67 0.66 16.11
C THR A 171 16.46 1.94 16.91
N ASN A 172 15.54 2.82 16.48
CA ASN A 172 15.12 3.99 17.22
C ASN A 172 13.58 4.11 17.20
N PRO A 173 12.89 3.65 18.26
CA PRO A 173 11.43 3.62 18.31
C PRO A 173 10.79 4.98 18.65
N GLU A 174 11.59 6.01 18.96
CA GLU A 174 11.06 7.36 19.16
C GLU A 174 10.54 7.90 17.83
N ILE A 175 9.28 8.33 17.80
CA ILE A 175 8.68 8.94 16.61
C ILE A 175 9.33 10.31 16.38
N ARG A 176 9.80 10.53 15.16
CA ARG A 176 10.32 11.79 14.65
C ARG A 176 9.39 12.32 13.55
N SER A 177 9.47 13.62 13.32
CA SER A 177 8.67 14.32 12.32
C SER A 177 9.52 15.22 11.43
N ILE A 178 9.11 15.40 10.17
CA ILE A 178 9.66 16.38 9.22
C ILE A 178 8.48 17.14 8.58
N THR A 179 8.61 18.45 8.49
CA THR A 179 7.68 19.41 7.86
C THR A 179 8.37 20.16 6.73
#